data_AF-A0A7K1LD75-F1
#
_entry.id   AF-A0A7K1LD75-F1
#
_cell.length_a   1.000
_cell.length_b   1.000
_cell.length_c   1.000
_cell.angle_alpha   90.00
_cell.angle_beta   90.00
_cell.angle_gamma   90.00
#
_symmetry.space_group_name_H-M   'P 1'
#
loop_
_entity.id
_entity.type
_entity.pdbx_description
1 polymer ?
#
loop_
_entity_poly.entity_id
_entity_poly.type
_entity_poly.pdbx_seq_one_letter_code
_entity_poly.pdbx_strand_id
1 'polypeptide(L)'
;MSRKHRVLGIAVAAGLVAALATPAHAQEPASPAPRPPAGAAPLAPAHSGDRAAHVQKRLRLALGKRFGGAWVAPGSKVVVATTDASAAKAIEAAGAQPKIVKFGAAALDSVQTKLNRHAASAAKSVTSWYVDNQSNRVVVATSSPAAAQRFVAASGVDAGAVRIVRSTARPHLVYDIVGGERYWTTQYGCSVAFAVTGGFISAGHCGGVGEATKGSNQVAQGTFGGSSFPGDDYSWIDTNSQWTPTPKVTKWNGSYESVLGATESPVGARACRSGGTTNSRLWCGPIQARNVTVNYQEGSVSGLIQANICADPGDSGGALISETGGQAQGITSGTSGSCNNGQDSQDTTYFQPVNEVLQILARDGRQLVTEGGGPGNPGPCDGYQTKAEASVTAGASNYQPSGDYTTTASGAHTACLDGPDGVDFDLYLQKLNGGTWTNVAASTSPDPDERVSYDGGPGTYRYRVHAYNGSGDFTLGFNKP
;
A
#
# COMPACT_ATOMS: atom_id res chain seq x y z
N MET A 1 -31.76 80.38 4.38
CA MET A 1 -31.74 79.06 3.71
C MET A 1 -30.53 78.29 4.20
N SER A 2 -30.79 77.17 4.87
CA SER A 2 -29.86 76.47 5.76
C SER A 2 -28.83 75.61 5.00
N ARG A 3 -27.60 75.55 5.51
CA ARG A 3 -26.56 74.59 5.11
C ARG A 3 -26.04 73.86 6.35
N LYS A 4 -26.16 72.53 6.28
CA LYS A 4 -25.29 71.44 6.79
C LYS A 4 -24.88 71.46 8.26
N HIS A 5 -25.10 70.32 8.94
CA HIS A 5 -24.03 69.59 9.64
C HIS A 5 -24.33 68.09 9.77
N ARG A 6 -23.24 67.31 9.73
CA ARG A 6 -23.16 65.84 9.87
C ARG A 6 -23.39 65.45 11.33
N VAL A 7 -24.11 64.35 11.56
CA VAL A 7 -24.24 63.72 12.88
C VAL A 7 -23.35 62.48 12.93
N LEU A 8 -22.43 62.47 13.89
CA LEU A 8 -21.73 61.31 14.42
C LEU A 8 -22.47 60.92 15.70
N GLY A 9 -23.01 59.70 15.78
CA GLY A 9 -23.81 59.23 16.91
C GLY A 9 -23.29 57.92 17.46
N ILE A 10 -22.66 58.01 18.63
CA ILE A 10 -22.25 56.92 19.53
C ILE A 10 -23.51 56.27 20.11
N ALA A 11 -23.58 54.94 20.13
CA ALA A 11 -24.61 54.20 20.88
C ALA A 11 -23.93 53.31 21.94
N VAL A 12 -24.25 53.63 23.19
CA VAL A 12 -23.91 52.92 24.43
C VAL A 12 -24.80 51.68 24.55
N ALA A 13 -24.23 50.50 24.78
CA ALA A 13 -24.99 49.31 25.15
C ALA A 13 -24.87 49.08 26.67
N ALA A 14 -26.01 49.20 27.35
CA ALA A 14 -26.17 48.91 28.77
C ALA A 14 -26.19 47.38 29.02
N GLY A 15 -25.41 46.92 29.99
CA GLY A 15 -25.41 45.53 30.45
C GLY A 15 -26.57 45.27 31.41
N LEU A 16 -27.45 44.32 31.06
CA LEU A 16 -28.37 43.67 31.99
C LEU A 16 -27.65 42.47 32.63
N VAL A 17 -27.50 42.49 33.96
CA VAL A 17 -27.11 41.31 34.75
C VAL A 17 -28.39 40.60 35.16
N ALA A 18 -28.65 39.43 34.56
CA ALA A 18 -29.68 38.50 35.03
C ALA A 18 -29.07 37.56 36.07
N ALA A 19 -29.50 37.70 37.33
CA ALA A 19 -29.19 36.74 38.38
C ALA A 19 -30.07 35.49 38.20
N LEU A 20 -29.47 34.37 37.81
CA LEU A 20 -30.12 33.06 37.83
C LEU A 20 -29.90 32.42 39.20
N ALA A 21 -30.99 32.23 39.94
CA ALA A 21 -31.03 31.38 41.12
C ALA A 21 -30.87 29.91 40.70
N THR A 22 -29.79 29.27 41.14
CA THR A 22 -29.60 27.82 40.97
C THR A 22 -30.36 27.06 42.05
N PRO A 23 -31.14 26.02 41.72
CA PRO A 23 -31.72 25.14 42.73
C PRO A 23 -30.61 24.36 43.45
N ALA A 24 -30.65 24.39 44.79
CA ALA A 24 -29.80 23.58 45.64
C ALA A 24 -30.03 22.09 45.33
N HIS A 25 -29.07 21.47 44.63
CA HIS A 25 -29.01 20.02 44.53
C HIS A 25 -28.47 19.48 45.86
N ALA A 26 -29.24 18.60 46.48
CA ALA A 26 -28.79 17.80 47.60
C ALA A 26 -27.54 17.01 47.19
N GLN A 27 -26.48 17.16 47.98
CA GLN A 27 -25.22 16.46 47.76
C GLN A 27 -25.40 14.99 48.13
N GLU A 28 -25.55 14.12 47.13
CA GLU A 28 -25.37 12.68 47.31
C GLU A 28 -23.93 12.41 47.79
N PRO A 29 -23.71 11.42 48.68
CA PRO A 29 -22.37 11.04 49.10
C PRO A 29 -21.55 10.62 47.87
N ALA A 30 -20.34 11.13 47.79
CA ALA A 30 -19.40 10.86 46.71
C ALA A 30 -19.26 9.35 46.49
N SER A 31 -19.72 8.87 45.33
CA SER A 31 -19.38 7.52 44.87
C SER A 31 -17.85 7.38 44.84
N PRO A 32 -17.27 6.30 45.39
CA PRO A 32 -15.83 6.10 45.34
C PRO A 32 -15.37 6.04 43.88
N ALA A 33 -14.25 6.70 43.58
CA ALA A 33 -13.64 6.66 42.26
C ALA A 33 -13.52 5.19 41.79
N PRO A 34 -13.83 4.88 40.51
CA PRO A 34 -13.72 3.53 40.00
C PRO A 34 -12.27 3.06 40.18
N ARG A 35 -12.10 2.03 41.00
CA ARG A 35 -10.84 1.31 41.17
C ARG A 35 -10.48 0.76 39.78
N PRO A 36 -9.24 0.93 39.28
CA PRO A 36 -8.85 0.28 38.04
C PRO A 36 -9.11 -1.22 38.17
N PRO A 37 -9.63 -1.90 37.13
CA PRO A 37 -9.89 -3.33 37.20
C PRO A 37 -8.59 -4.05 37.60
N ALA A 38 -8.66 -4.83 38.68
CA ALA A 38 -7.60 -5.75 39.05
C ALA A 38 -7.51 -6.79 37.93
N GLY A 39 -6.54 -6.61 37.03
CA GLY A 39 -6.40 -7.42 35.82
C GLY A 39 -6.23 -6.63 34.52
N ALA A 40 -5.88 -5.34 34.55
CA ALA A 40 -5.23 -4.75 33.38
C ALA A 40 -3.98 -5.58 33.08
N ALA A 41 -4.03 -6.37 32.00
CA ALA A 41 -2.86 -7.06 31.49
C ALA A 41 -1.71 -6.04 31.41
N PRO A 42 -0.49 -6.39 31.85
CA PRO A 42 0.63 -5.47 31.69
C PRO A 42 0.66 -5.05 30.23
N LEU A 43 0.67 -3.74 29.99
CA LEU A 43 0.97 -3.18 28.66
C LEU A 43 2.11 -4.02 28.09
N ALA A 44 1.90 -4.59 26.90
CA ALA A 44 2.93 -5.34 26.21
C ALA A 44 4.26 -4.58 26.35
N PRO A 45 5.38 -5.23 26.69
CA PRO A 45 6.63 -4.53 26.92
C PRO A 45 6.87 -3.61 25.73
N ALA A 46 6.95 -2.30 26.01
CA ALA A 46 7.01 -1.27 24.98
C ALA A 46 8.03 -1.68 23.91
N HIS A 47 7.67 -1.58 22.63
CA HIS A 47 8.57 -1.97 21.55
C HIS A 47 9.91 -1.27 21.77
N SER A 48 11.03 -1.91 21.42
CA SER A 48 12.37 -1.34 21.71
C SER A 48 12.55 0.11 21.20
N GLY A 49 11.80 0.50 20.15
CA GLY A 49 11.68 1.87 19.67
C GLY A 49 11.02 2.86 20.64
N ASP A 50 9.96 2.46 21.36
CA ASP A 50 9.26 3.30 22.33
C ASP A 50 10.15 3.59 23.54
N ARG A 51 10.85 2.57 24.04
CA ARG A 51 11.85 2.72 25.11
C ARG A 51 12.98 3.66 24.68
N ALA A 52 13.49 3.50 23.45
CA ALA A 52 14.53 4.36 22.90
C ALA A 52 14.07 5.83 22.80
N ALA A 53 12.84 6.07 22.34
CA ALA A 53 12.25 7.40 22.24
C ALA A 53 12.11 8.08 23.62
N HIS A 54 11.65 7.34 24.64
CA HIS A 54 11.55 7.87 26.01
C HIS A 54 12.92 8.23 26.62
N VAL A 55 13.90 7.34 26.48
CA VAL A 55 15.28 7.57 26.97
C VAL A 55 15.92 8.75 26.26
N GLN A 56 15.76 8.85 24.93
CA GLN A 56 16.23 9.99 24.15
C GLN A 56 15.61 11.30 24.63
N LYS A 57 14.28 11.36 24.80
CA LYS A 57 13.58 12.58 25.24
C LYS A 57 14.09 13.06 26.61
N ARG A 58 14.18 12.14 27.58
CA ARG A 58 14.65 12.44 28.95
C ARG A 58 16.08 12.96 28.95
N LEU A 59 17.00 12.27 28.27
CA LEU A 59 18.42 12.65 28.25
C LEU A 59 18.67 13.89 27.40
N ARG A 60 17.90 14.16 26.35
CA ARG A 60 17.97 15.43 25.62
C ARG A 60 17.67 16.63 26.52
N LEU A 61 16.65 16.53 27.38
CA LEU A 61 16.30 17.58 28.33
C LEU A 61 17.35 17.73 29.44
N ALA A 62 17.80 16.60 30.01
CA ALA A 62 18.76 16.62 31.12
C ALA A 62 20.15 17.12 30.71
N LEU A 63 20.62 16.74 29.51
CA LEU A 63 21.96 17.09 29.02
C LEU A 63 22.00 18.43 28.29
N GLY A 64 20.86 18.92 27.79
CA GLY A 64 20.75 20.21 27.10
C GLY A 64 21.76 20.33 25.95
N LYS A 65 22.61 21.37 25.98
CA LYS A 65 23.65 21.62 24.96
C LYS A 65 24.69 20.50 24.83
N ARG A 66 24.82 19.64 25.85
CA ARG A 66 25.79 18.53 25.86
C ARG A 66 25.25 17.28 25.16
N PHE A 67 23.95 17.23 24.89
CA PHE A 67 23.34 16.14 24.13
C PHE A 67 23.88 16.10 22.69
N GLY A 68 24.42 14.96 22.27
CA GLY A 68 25.06 14.75 20.97
C GLY A 68 24.24 13.92 19.96
N GLY A 69 23.05 13.44 20.36
CA GLY A 69 22.20 12.56 19.56
C GLY A 69 21.92 11.22 20.25
N ALA A 70 21.03 10.41 19.67
CA ALA A 70 20.75 9.06 20.13
C ALA A 70 20.40 8.14 18.95
N TRP A 71 20.63 6.83 19.11
CA TRP A 71 20.27 5.80 18.14
C TRP A 71 20.12 4.44 18.83
N VAL A 72 19.53 3.49 18.11
CA VAL A 72 19.48 2.08 18.51
C VAL A 72 20.60 1.34 17.80
N ALA A 73 21.50 0.72 18.55
CA ALA A 73 22.53 -0.17 18.05
C ALA A 73 21.96 -1.60 17.86
N PRO A 74 22.65 -2.48 17.10
CA PRO A 74 22.28 -3.90 17.00
C PRO A 74 22.02 -4.53 18.37
N GLY A 75 21.04 -5.42 18.46
CA GLY A 75 20.58 -5.99 19.73
C GLY A 75 19.71 -5.06 20.58
N SER A 76 19.02 -4.10 19.95
CA SER A 76 18.06 -3.19 20.60
C SER A 76 18.64 -2.29 21.70
N LYS A 77 19.96 -2.03 21.67
CA LYS A 77 20.65 -1.23 22.68
C LYS A 77 20.57 0.26 22.36
N VAL A 78 20.02 1.06 23.27
CA VAL A 78 19.95 2.52 23.11
C VAL A 78 21.32 3.14 23.40
N VAL A 79 21.85 3.92 22.46
CA VAL A 79 23.08 4.69 22.62
C VAL A 79 22.73 6.18 22.65
N VAL A 80 23.30 6.91 23.60
CA VAL A 80 23.16 8.37 23.70
C VAL A 80 24.53 9.02 23.65
N ALA A 81 24.71 9.87 22.65
CA ALA A 81 25.91 10.66 22.48
C ALA A 81 25.90 11.90 23.38
N THR A 82 27.06 12.26 23.92
CA THR A 82 27.28 13.47 24.73
C THR A 82 28.63 14.10 24.41
N THR A 83 28.74 15.43 24.48
CA THR A 83 30.03 16.14 24.39
C THR A 83 30.76 16.24 25.74
N ASP A 84 30.12 15.77 26.81
CA ASP A 84 30.61 15.87 28.19
C ASP A 84 30.75 14.47 28.80
N ALA A 85 31.99 14.08 29.07
CA ALA A 85 32.31 12.78 29.67
C ALA A 85 31.74 12.59 31.08
N SER A 86 31.50 13.68 31.81
CA SER A 86 30.92 13.60 33.16
C SER A 86 29.46 13.12 33.15
N ALA A 87 28.78 13.22 32.01
CA ALA A 87 27.40 12.77 31.84
C ALA A 87 27.23 11.24 31.70
N ALA A 88 28.33 10.47 31.57
CA ALA A 88 28.28 9.04 31.29
C ALA A 88 27.42 8.25 32.30
N LYS A 89 27.62 8.50 33.60
CA LYS A 89 26.87 7.83 34.67
C LYS A 89 25.37 8.15 34.62
N ALA A 90 25.00 9.38 34.27
CA ALA A 90 23.60 9.78 34.16
C ALA A 90 22.91 9.11 32.95
N ILE A 91 23.64 8.89 31.85
CA ILE A 91 23.17 8.18 30.66
C ILE A 91 22.97 6.69 30.96
N GLU A 92 23.93 6.07 31.66
CA GLU A 92 23.84 4.66 32.10
C GLU A 92 22.67 4.44 33.06
N ALA A 93 22.49 5.34 34.04
CA ALA A 93 21.37 5.29 34.98
C ALA A 93 19.99 5.46 34.30
N ALA A 94 19.96 6.07 33.12
CA ALA A 94 18.76 6.18 32.28
C ALA A 94 18.57 4.97 31.33
N GLY A 95 19.44 3.97 31.40
CA GLY A 95 19.34 2.73 30.62
C GLY A 95 19.87 2.83 29.20
N ALA A 96 20.76 3.79 28.91
CA ALA A 96 21.45 3.94 27.63
C ALA A 96 22.97 3.79 27.77
N GLN A 97 23.63 3.45 26.66
CA GLN A 97 25.09 3.47 26.58
C GLN A 97 25.58 4.88 26.24
N PRO A 98 26.50 5.46 27.02
CA PRO A 98 27.09 6.75 26.69
C PRO A 98 28.09 6.62 25.55
N LYS A 99 28.07 7.59 24.62
CA LYS A 99 29.10 7.76 23.60
C LYS A 99 29.62 9.20 23.64
N ILE A 100 30.92 9.38 23.88
CA ILE A 100 31.51 10.71 23.83
C ILE A 100 31.74 11.12 22.37
N VAL A 101 31.27 12.31 22.02
CA VAL A 101 31.32 12.85 20.66
C VAL A 101 31.82 14.29 20.62
N LYS A 102 32.23 14.75 19.44
CA LYS A 102 32.81 16.10 19.26
C LYS A 102 31.73 17.18 19.20
N PHE A 103 30.65 16.94 18.47
CA PHE A 103 29.61 17.92 18.20
C PHE A 103 28.34 17.60 18.97
N GLY A 104 27.77 18.60 19.65
CA GLY A 104 26.43 18.51 20.21
C GLY A 104 25.37 18.51 19.11
N ALA A 105 24.20 17.93 19.38
CA ALA A 105 23.09 17.86 18.45
C ALA A 105 22.67 19.24 17.94
N ALA A 106 22.60 20.25 18.83
CA ALA A 106 22.27 21.62 18.45
C ALA A 106 23.29 22.25 17.47
N ALA A 107 24.56 21.84 17.54
CA ALA A 107 25.58 22.31 16.61
C ALA A 107 25.40 21.67 15.22
N LEU A 108 25.14 20.35 15.16
CA LEU A 108 24.85 19.65 13.91
C LEU A 108 23.52 20.13 13.28
N ASP A 109 22.50 20.39 14.08
CA ASP A 109 21.23 20.99 13.64
C ASP A 109 21.45 22.38 13.02
N SER A 110 22.36 23.18 13.58
CA SER A 110 22.74 24.49 13.01
C SER A 110 23.39 24.35 11.63
N VAL A 111 24.27 23.35 11.45
CA VAL A 111 24.89 23.02 10.16
C VAL A 111 23.83 22.58 9.15
N GLN A 112 22.95 21.64 9.53
CA GLN A 112 21.84 21.19 8.68
C GLN A 112 20.93 22.37 8.26
N THR A 113 20.58 23.25 9.20
CA THR A 113 19.73 24.41 8.93
C THR A 113 20.38 25.39 7.94
N LYS A 114 21.70 25.61 8.05
CA LYS A 114 22.45 26.42 7.10
C LYS A 114 22.47 25.79 5.70
N LEU A 115 22.75 24.49 5.60
CA LEU A 115 22.68 23.77 4.32
C LEU A 115 21.28 23.85 3.69
N ASN A 116 20.22 23.69 4.49
CA ASN A 116 18.83 23.84 4.03
C ASN A 116 18.54 25.23 3.45
N ARG A 117 19.03 26.31 4.09
CA ARG A 117 18.87 27.67 3.55
C ARG A 117 19.58 27.88 2.22
N HIS A 118 20.62 27.10 1.94
CA HIS A 118 21.39 27.14 0.70
C HIS A 118 20.98 26.07 -0.31
N ALA A 119 19.90 25.32 -0.07
CA ALA A 119 19.50 24.17 -0.87
C ALA A 119 19.41 24.46 -2.38
N ALA A 120 18.95 25.66 -2.77
CA ALA A 120 18.85 26.08 -4.18
C ALA A 120 20.21 26.15 -4.91
N SER A 121 21.32 26.28 -4.17
CA SER A 121 22.69 26.30 -4.73
C SER A 121 23.30 24.90 -4.88
N ALA A 122 22.63 23.86 -4.37
CA ALA A 122 23.10 22.49 -4.49
C ALA A 122 22.97 22.01 -5.95
N ALA A 123 24.05 21.46 -6.51
CA ALA A 123 24.00 20.81 -7.81
C ALA A 123 23.12 19.56 -7.76
N LYS A 124 22.47 19.20 -8.88
CA LYS A 124 21.67 17.95 -9.00
C LYS A 124 22.43 16.66 -8.63
N SER A 125 23.76 16.70 -8.67
CA SER A 125 24.61 15.59 -8.23
C SER A 125 24.61 15.38 -6.72
N VAL A 126 24.24 16.39 -5.91
CA VAL A 126 24.03 16.30 -4.46
C VAL A 126 22.59 15.86 -4.22
N THR A 127 22.41 14.64 -3.72
CA THR A 127 21.10 13.97 -3.69
C THR A 127 20.42 14.03 -2.34
N SER A 128 21.18 14.18 -1.25
CA SER A 128 20.63 14.38 0.09
C SER A 128 21.69 14.92 1.06
N TRP A 129 21.23 15.49 2.18
CA TRP A 129 22.06 15.79 3.33
C TRP A 129 21.29 15.66 4.65
N TYR A 130 21.92 15.10 5.68
CA TYR A 130 21.25 14.75 6.94
C TYR A 130 22.23 14.71 8.13
N VAL A 131 21.72 14.89 9.34
CA VAL A 131 22.48 14.67 10.58
C VAL A 131 22.63 13.16 10.82
N ASP A 132 23.86 12.69 10.85
CA ASP A 132 24.21 11.30 11.18
C ASP A 132 24.73 11.26 12.63
N ASN A 133 23.88 10.81 13.56
CA ASN A 133 24.22 10.69 14.97
C ASN A 133 25.35 9.67 15.22
N GLN A 134 25.47 8.64 14.38
CA GLN A 134 26.47 7.58 14.56
C GLN A 134 27.87 8.07 14.18
N SER A 135 28.01 8.77 13.06
CA SER A 135 29.29 9.40 12.68
C SER A 135 29.51 10.77 13.33
N ASN A 136 28.51 11.32 14.03
CA ASN A 136 28.50 12.65 14.65
C ASN A 136 28.89 13.76 13.66
N ARG A 137 28.29 13.72 12.46
CA ARG A 137 28.52 14.67 11.37
C ARG A 137 27.23 14.91 10.59
N VAL A 138 27.18 15.99 9.82
CA VAL A 138 26.19 16.14 8.76
C VAL A 138 26.72 15.46 7.50
N VAL A 139 26.05 14.42 7.02
CA VAL A 139 26.42 13.71 5.80
C VAL A 139 25.83 14.43 4.60
N VAL A 140 26.62 14.60 3.53
CA VAL A 140 26.17 15.09 2.21
C VAL A 140 26.42 13.98 1.19
N ALA A 141 25.35 13.36 0.68
CA ALA A 141 25.43 12.29 -0.29
C ALA A 141 25.47 12.86 -1.71
N THR A 142 26.44 12.43 -2.52
CA THR A 142 26.62 12.98 -3.87
C THR A 142 27.31 12.04 -4.85
N SER A 143 26.98 12.16 -6.13
CA SER A 143 27.74 11.55 -7.23
C SER A 143 28.96 12.38 -7.67
N SER A 144 29.05 13.64 -7.25
CA SER A 144 30.16 14.55 -7.57
C SER A 144 30.69 15.24 -6.30
N PRO A 145 31.74 14.68 -5.66
CA PRO A 145 32.32 15.25 -4.44
C PRO A 145 32.75 16.71 -4.59
N ALA A 146 33.30 17.10 -5.74
CA ALA A 146 33.69 18.49 -6.00
C ALA A 146 32.49 19.45 -6.00
N ALA A 147 31.32 19.01 -6.50
CA ALA A 147 30.10 19.81 -6.45
C ALA A 147 29.58 19.95 -5.01
N ALA A 148 29.63 18.87 -4.21
CA ALA A 148 29.27 18.93 -2.81
C ALA A 148 30.22 19.84 -2.00
N GLN A 149 31.52 19.82 -2.28
CA GLN A 149 32.48 20.72 -1.63
C GLN A 149 32.15 22.19 -1.89
N ARG A 150 31.80 22.54 -3.13
CA ARG A 150 31.36 23.91 -3.48
C ARG A 150 30.06 24.29 -2.76
N PHE A 151 29.08 23.38 -2.72
CA PHE A 151 27.83 23.60 -1.99
C PHE A 151 28.07 23.84 -0.49
N VAL A 152 28.90 23.01 0.15
CA VAL A 152 29.28 23.15 1.56
C VAL A 152 30.01 24.47 1.80
N ALA A 153 30.98 24.83 0.97
CA ALA A 153 31.70 26.10 1.07
C ALA A 153 30.76 27.31 0.91
N ALA A 154 29.87 27.28 -0.08
CA ALA A 154 28.88 28.33 -0.33
C ALA A 154 27.90 28.52 0.84
N SER A 155 27.64 27.48 1.62
CA SER A 155 26.76 27.54 2.79
C SER A 155 27.41 28.16 4.04
N GLY A 156 28.73 28.35 4.05
CA GLY A 156 29.48 28.91 5.20
C GLY A 156 29.41 28.05 6.48
N VAL A 157 29.13 26.76 6.35
CA VAL A 157 29.17 25.81 7.49
C VAL A 157 30.58 25.35 7.78
N ASP A 158 30.83 24.92 9.03
CA ASP A 158 32.08 24.26 9.38
C ASP A 158 32.23 22.95 8.60
N ALA A 159 33.17 22.92 7.65
CA ALA A 159 33.46 21.74 6.84
C ALA A 159 33.91 20.55 7.72
N GLY A 160 34.50 20.80 8.89
CA GLY A 160 34.87 19.75 9.84
C GLY A 160 33.68 19.04 10.50
N ALA A 161 32.48 19.64 10.43
CA ALA A 161 31.22 19.06 10.87
C ALA A 161 30.47 18.33 9.73
N VAL A 162 30.97 18.39 8.49
CA VAL A 162 30.36 17.78 7.31
C VAL A 162 31.17 16.57 6.83
N ARG A 163 30.48 15.51 6.41
CA ARG A 163 31.07 14.33 5.77
C ARG A 163 30.46 14.15 4.38
N ILE A 164 31.25 14.36 3.33
CA ILE A 164 30.80 14.10 1.96
C ILE A 164 30.94 12.61 1.67
N VAL A 165 29.85 11.98 1.27
CA VAL A 165 29.78 10.55 0.94
C VAL A 165 29.44 10.38 -0.53
N ARG A 166 30.21 9.55 -1.24
CA ARG A 166 29.89 9.22 -2.63
C ARG A 166 28.63 8.36 -2.66
N SER A 167 27.64 8.76 -3.44
CA SER A 167 26.38 8.05 -3.63
C SER A 167 25.96 8.09 -5.09
N THR A 168 25.53 6.94 -5.60
CA THR A 168 24.90 6.80 -6.93
C THR A 168 23.37 6.85 -6.85
N ALA A 169 22.79 6.99 -5.65
CA ALA A 169 21.35 7.05 -5.45
C ALA A 169 20.73 8.25 -6.19
N ARG A 170 19.56 8.03 -6.78
CA ARG A 170 18.77 9.04 -7.50
C ARG A 170 17.32 9.03 -6.97
N PRO A 171 17.05 9.69 -5.83
CA PRO A 171 15.70 9.81 -5.31
C PRO A 171 14.79 10.47 -6.33
N HIS A 172 13.59 9.95 -6.49
CA HIS A 172 12.52 10.49 -7.32
C HIS A 172 11.19 10.32 -6.60
N LEU A 173 10.19 11.11 -7.00
CA LEU A 173 8.82 10.92 -6.52
C LEU A 173 8.28 9.62 -7.10
N VAL A 174 7.57 8.86 -6.26
CA VAL A 174 6.87 7.63 -6.65
C VAL A 174 5.37 7.90 -6.72
N TYR A 175 4.72 7.40 -7.76
CA TYR A 175 3.29 7.47 -8.02
C TYR A 175 2.76 6.05 -8.16
N ASP A 176 1.52 5.79 -7.75
CA ASP A 176 0.92 4.46 -7.89
C ASP A 176 0.23 4.34 -9.26
N ILE A 177 0.29 3.14 -9.83
CA ILE A 177 -0.55 2.75 -10.96
C ILE A 177 -1.73 1.99 -10.38
N VAL A 178 -2.93 2.52 -10.56
CA VAL A 178 -4.17 1.96 -10.01
C VAL A 178 -5.18 1.78 -11.15
N GLY A 179 -5.78 0.59 -11.23
CA GLY A 179 -6.86 0.30 -12.17
C GLY A 179 -8.05 1.23 -11.99
N GLY A 180 -8.64 1.67 -13.10
CA GLY A 180 -9.69 2.68 -13.18
C GLY A 180 -9.18 4.11 -13.30
N GLU A 181 -7.97 4.43 -12.84
CA GLU A 181 -7.45 5.80 -12.94
C GLU A 181 -7.23 6.26 -14.38
N ARG A 182 -7.34 7.58 -14.59
CA ARG A 182 -7.10 8.21 -15.89
C ARG A 182 -5.60 8.22 -16.22
N TYR A 183 -5.28 7.95 -17.48
CA TYR A 183 -4.05 8.41 -18.13
C TYR A 183 -4.39 9.18 -19.41
N TRP A 184 -3.43 9.94 -19.90
CA TRP A 184 -3.57 10.83 -21.04
C TRP A 184 -2.61 10.44 -22.13
N THR A 185 -3.12 10.35 -23.35
CA THR A 185 -2.33 10.25 -24.57
C THR A 185 -2.15 11.64 -25.17
N THR A 186 -1.64 11.73 -26.40
CA THR A 186 -1.51 13.04 -27.07
C THR A 186 -2.86 13.64 -27.48
N GLN A 187 -3.90 12.81 -27.65
CA GLN A 187 -5.18 13.24 -28.21
C GLN A 187 -6.35 13.14 -27.22
N TYR A 188 -6.39 12.13 -26.36
CA TYR A 188 -7.54 11.89 -25.47
C TYR A 188 -7.12 11.18 -24.18
N GLY A 189 -8.06 11.06 -23.25
CA GLY A 189 -7.84 10.41 -21.96
C GLY A 189 -8.49 9.03 -21.90
N CYS A 190 -7.72 8.01 -21.54
CA CYS A 190 -8.19 6.65 -21.32
C CYS A 190 -7.96 6.23 -19.86
N SER A 191 -8.44 5.04 -19.50
CA SER A 191 -8.35 4.50 -18.15
C SER A 191 -7.38 3.33 -18.09
N VAL A 192 -6.70 3.17 -16.95
CA VAL A 192 -5.87 2.01 -16.64
C VAL A 192 -6.79 0.82 -16.35
N ALA A 193 -6.52 -0.37 -16.88
CA ALA A 193 -7.23 -1.58 -16.48
C ALA A 193 -6.54 -2.22 -15.27
N PHE A 194 -5.43 -2.90 -15.50
CA PHE A 194 -4.70 -3.60 -14.44
C PHE A 194 -3.21 -3.32 -14.52
N ALA A 195 -2.55 -3.24 -13.37
CA ALA A 195 -1.11 -3.14 -13.33
C ALA A 195 -0.49 -4.50 -13.69
N VAL A 196 0.56 -4.44 -14.51
CA VAL A 196 1.41 -5.59 -14.83
C VAL A 196 2.85 -5.23 -14.48
N THR A 197 3.73 -6.23 -14.34
CA THR A 197 5.15 -5.96 -14.17
C THR A 197 5.67 -5.06 -15.31
N GLY A 198 6.32 -3.95 -14.95
CA GLY A 198 6.82 -2.96 -15.91
C GLY A 198 5.79 -1.93 -16.39
N GLY A 199 4.52 -2.00 -15.98
CA GLY A 199 3.54 -0.96 -16.28
C GLY A 199 2.08 -1.37 -16.09
N PHE A 200 1.25 -1.20 -17.11
CA PHE A 200 -0.18 -1.55 -17.05
C PHE A 200 -0.76 -1.89 -18.42
N ILE A 201 -1.92 -2.55 -18.40
CA ILE A 201 -2.74 -2.83 -19.59
C ILE A 201 -3.91 -1.85 -19.71
N SER A 202 -4.31 -1.58 -20.96
CA SER A 202 -5.41 -0.70 -21.33
C SER A 202 -6.02 -1.15 -22.67
N ALA A 203 -6.91 -0.36 -23.27
CA ALA A 203 -7.53 -0.67 -24.56
C ALA A 203 -6.57 -0.32 -25.72
N GLY A 204 -6.69 -1.03 -26.83
CA GLY A 204 -5.83 -0.86 -28.02
C GLY A 204 -6.18 0.41 -28.79
N HIS A 205 -7.47 0.71 -28.92
CA HIS A 205 -7.94 1.94 -29.57
C HIS A 205 -7.51 3.23 -28.84
N CYS A 206 -6.92 3.12 -27.64
CA CYS A 206 -6.44 4.27 -26.89
C CYS A 206 -5.13 4.87 -27.41
N GLY A 207 -4.35 4.15 -28.23
CA GLY A 207 -3.08 4.66 -28.72
C GLY A 207 -2.25 3.63 -29.47
N GLY A 208 -1.27 4.14 -30.24
CA GLY A 208 -0.36 3.33 -31.04
C GLY A 208 0.99 3.09 -30.35
N VAL A 209 1.70 2.03 -30.78
CA VAL A 209 3.04 1.70 -30.26
C VAL A 209 3.99 2.90 -30.33
N GLY A 210 4.69 3.16 -29.22
CA GLY A 210 5.61 4.28 -29.07
C GLY A 210 4.98 5.61 -28.68
N GLU A 211 3.65 5.72 -28.65
CA GLU A 211 2.98 6.93 -28.18
C GLU A 211 3.23 7.14 -26.67
N ALA A 212 3.52 8.38 -26.27
CA ALA A 212 3.83 8.72 -24.89
C ALA A 212 2.56 8.98 -24.06
N THR A 213 2.60 8.56 -22.80
CA THR A 213 1.49 8.74 -21.84
C THR A 213 1.88 9.63 -20.67
N LYS A 214 0.87 10.27 -20.09
CA LYS A 214 0.94 10.96 -18.79
C LYS A 214 -0.10 10.38 -17.85
N GLY A 215 0.21 10.27 -16.57
CA GLY A 215 -0.77 9.82 -15.59
C GLY A 215 -1.84 10.88 -15.29
N SER A 216 -2.78 10.52 -14.42
CA SER A 216 -3.88 11.40 -13.96
C SER A 216 -3.37 12.75 -13.45
N ASN A 217 -2.19 12.76 -12.85
CA ASN A 217 -1.46 13.92 -12.33
C ASN A 217 -0.67 14.73 -13.38
N GLN A 218 -0.82 14.45 -14.68
CA GLN A 218 -0.11 15.10 -15.80
C GLN A 218 1.41 14.91 -15.82
N VAL A 219 1.94 13.99 -15.00
CA VAL A 219 3.37 13.64 -15.00
C VAL A 219 3.63 12.55 -16.05
N ALA A 220 4.79 12.63 -16.72
CA ALA A 220 5.21 11.62 -17.68
C ALA A 220 5.15 10.22 -17.05
N GLN A 221 4.50 9.29 -17.74
CA GLN A 221 4.19 7.97 -17.21
C GLN A 221 4.91 6.88 -17.98
N GLY A 222 4.70 6.80 -19.28
CA GLY A 222 5.22 5.70 -20.07
C GLY A 222 5.05 5.89 -21.57
N THR A 223 5.17 4.77 -22.27
CA THR A 223 4.90 4.68 -23.71
C THR A 223 4.17 3.37 -24.00
N PHE A 224 3.30 3.36 -25.00
CA PHE A 224 2.68 2.12 -25.49
C PHE A 224 3.77 1.15 -25.99
N GLY A 225 3.94 0.02 -25.31
CA GLY A 225 4.86 -1.04 -25.70
C GLY A 225 4.26 -1.96 -26.76
N GLY A 226 2.92 -2.06 -26.80
CA GLY A 226 2.16 -2.75 -27.83
C GLY A 226 0.67 -2.40 -27.78
N SER A 227 -0.01 -2.63 -28.90
CA SER A 227 -1.42 -2.30 -29.10
C SER A 227 -2.01 -3.14 -30.24
N SER A 228 -3.26 -3.59 -30.10
CA SER A 228 -4.04 -4.31 -31.11
C SER A 228 -5.47 -3.74 -31.16
N PHE A 229 -5.85 -3.15 -32.29
CA PHE A 229 -7.21 -2.70 -32.61
C PHE A 229 -7.31 -2.30 -34.11
N PRO A 230 -8.36 -2.69 -34.86
CA PRO A 230 -9.44 -3.64 -34.49
C PRO A 230 -8.96 -5.10 -34.55
N GLY A 231 -9.89 -6.07 -34.49
CA GLY A 231 -9.63 -7.51 -34.32
C GLY A 231 -9.74 -7.90 -32.86
N ASP A 232 -8.86 -7.31 -32.04
CA ASP A 232 -8.89 -7.31 -30.57
C ASP A 232 -8.98 -5.86 -30.08
N ASP A 233 -9.02 -5.64 -28.76
CA ASP A 233 -8.91 -4.29 -28.20
C ASP A 233 -8.12 -4.25 -26.89
N TYR A 234 -6.79 -4.38 -26.99
CA TYR A 234 -5.88 -4.23 -25.86
C TYR A 234 -4.59 -3.48 -26.22
N SER A 235 -3.96 -2.96 -25.18
CA SER A 235 -2.61 -2.40 -25.21
C SER A 235 -1.89 -2.68 -23.88
N TRP A 236 -0.57 -2.56 -23.89
CA TRP A 236 0.22 -2.42 -22.68
C TRP A 236 1.13 -1.20 -22.77
N ILE A 237 1.29 -0.52 -21.64
CA ILE A 237 2.07 0.68 -21.50
C ILE A 237 3.27 0.34 -20.61
N ASP A 238 4.47 0.59 -21.13
CA ASP A 238 5.73 0.55 -20.40
C ASP A 238 5.93 1.81 -19.60
N THR A 239 5.97 1.70 -18.27
CA THR A 239 6.08 2.86 -17.38
C THR A 239 7.52 3.12 -16.93
N ASN A 240 7.86 4.38 -16.74
CA ASN A 240 9.13 4.78 -16.15
C ASN A 240 9.20 4.47 -14.64
N SER A 241 10.38 4.57 -14.05
CA SER A 241 10.62 4.20 -12.65
C SER A 241 9.88 5.04 -11.60
N GLN A 242 9.25 6.15 -12.00
CA GLN A 242 8.47 6.99 -11.09
C GLN A 242 7.09 6.43 -10.79
N TRP A 243 6.66 5.39 -11.51
CA TRP A 243 5.35 4.78 -11.37
C TRP A 243 5.48 3.35 -10.86
N THR A 244 4.79 3.06 -9.77
CA THR A 244 4.79 1.77 -9.08
C THR A 244 3.52 1.00 -9.46
N PRO A 245 3.64 -0.14 -10.16
CA PRO A 245 2.52 -1.07 -10.35
C PRO A 245 1.89 -1.47 -9.01
N THR A 246 0.56 -1.43 -8.88
CA THR A 246 -0.14 -1.86 -7.67
C THR A 246 -1.28 -2.84 -7.98
N PRO A 247 -1.59 -3.78 -7.07
CA PRO A 247 -2.68 -4.74 -7.25
C PRO A 247 -4.03 -4.13 -6.86
N LYS A 248 -4.34 -2.94 -7.38
CA LYS A 248 -5.50 -2.15 -6.93
C LYS A 248 -6.36 -1.69 -8.10
N VAL A 249 -7.66 -1.69 -7.89
CA VAL A 249 -8.65 -0.98 -8.71
C VAL A 249 -9.35 0.05 -7.82
N THR A 250 -9.43 1.31 -8.25
CA THR A 250 -10.07 2.36 -7.45
C THR A 250 -11.58 2.17 -7.38
N LYS A 251 -12.13 2.32 -6.16
CA LYS A 251 -13.58 2.36 -5.90
C LYS A 251 -14.17 3.76 -6.02
N TRP A 252 -13.32 4.77 -6.24
CA TRP A 252 -13.68 6.19 -6.29
C TRP A 252 -14.28 6.79 -5.00
N ASN A 253 -14.19 6.07 -3.89
CA ASN A 253 -14.63 6.51 -2.56
C ASN A 253 -13.46 6.62 -1.56
N GLY A 254 -12.22 6.62 -2.05
CA GLY A 254 -11.00 6.59 -1.22
C GLY A 254 -10.52 5.20 -0.82
N SER A 255 -11.20 4.14 -1.24
CA SER A 255 -10.78 2.74 -1.07
C SER A 255 -10.54 2.04 -2.42
N TYR A 256 -10.04 0.81 -2.36
CA TYR A 256 -9.66 0.01 -3.53
C TYR A 256 -10.32 -1.37 -3.47
N GLU A 257 -10.54 -1.99 -4.63
CA GLU A 257 -10.56 -3.45 -4.72
C GLU A 257 -9.15 -3.97 -4.95
N SER A 258 -8.82 -5.05 -4.25
CA SER A 258 -7.58 -5.78 -4.48
C SER A 258 -7.72 -6.70 -5.68
N VAL A 259 -6.67 -6.75 -6.49
CA VAL A 259 -6.53 -7.71 -7.58
C VAL A 259 -5.86 -8.95 -7.03
N LEU A 260 -6.55 -10.09 -7.02
CA LEU A 260 -6.07 -11.35 -6.48
C LEU A 260 -5.64 -12.33 -7.57
N GLY A 261 -6.19 -12.20 -8.78
CA GLY A 261 -5.92 -13.08 -9.90
C GLY A 261 -6.69 -12.65 -11.14
N ALA A 262 -6.86 -13.58 -12.08
CA ALA A 262 -7.62 -13.37 -13.32
C ALA A 262 -8.58 -14.53 -13.65
N THR A 263 -9.04 -15.27 -12.63
CA THR A 263 -9.96 -16.39 -12.80
C THR A 263 -11.27 -15.92 -13.45
N GLU A 264 -11.63 -16.56 -14.56
CA GLU A 264 -12.74 -16.12 -15.40
C GLU A 264 -14.10 -16.36 -14.73
N SER A 265 -14.93 -15.32 -14.66
CA SER A 265 -16.30 -15.42 -14.12
C SER A 265 -17.31 -15.88 -15.19
N PRO A 266 -18.24 -16.81 -14.90
CA PRO A 266 -19.21 -17.29 -15.88
C PRO A 266 -20.26 -16.22 -16.23
N VAL A 267 -21.01 -16.43 -17.33
CA VAL A 267 -22.20 -15.63 -17.65
C VAL A 267 -23.20 -15.67 -16.48
N GLY A 268 -23.78 -14.52 -16.15
CA GLY A 268 -24.65 -14.32 -14.99
C GLY A 268 -23.91 -13.86 -13.73
N ALA A 269 -22.59 -14.08 -13.63
CA ALA A 269 -21.79 -13.55 -12.54
C ALA A 269 -21.74 -12.02 -12.56
N ARG A 270 -21.61 -11.40 -11.38
CA ARG A 270 -21.52 -9.95 -11.24
C ARG A 270 -20.08 -9.48 -11.31
N ALA A 271 -19.86 -8.42 -12.06
CA ALA A 271 -18.58 -7.74 -12.19
C ALA A 271 -18.77 -6.23 -12.08
N CYS A 272 -17.70 -5.54 -11.70
CA CYS A 272 -17.66 -4.11 -11.48
C CYS A 272 -16.63 -3.45 -12.40
N ARG A 273 -17.04 -2.37 -13.06
CA ARG A 273 -16.19 -1.54 -13.89
C ARG A 273 -15.71 -0.31 -13.13
N SER A 274 -14.43 0.02 -13.30
CA SER A 274 -13.85 1.30 -12.89
C SER A 274 -13.24 2.03 -14.08
N GLY A 275 -13.56 3.31 -14.23
CA GLY A 275 -13.04 4.17 -15.30
C GLY A 275 -12.96 5.63 -14.86
N GLY A 276 -12.08 6.37 -15.53
CA GLY A 276 -11.71 7.73 -15.19
C GLY A 276 -12.68 8.80 -15.66
N THR A 277 -13.73 8.47 -16.44
CA THR A 277 -14.81 9.41 -16.80
C THR A 277 -15.95 9.29 -15.79
N THR A 278 -16.47 8.10 -15.55
CA THR A 278 -17.61 7.87 -14.65
C THR A 278 -17.13 7.58 -13.22
N ASN A 279 -16.25 8.44 -12.73
CA ASN A 279 -15.38 8.22 -11.57
C ASN A 279 -16.03 8.57 -10.22
N SER A 280 -17.35 8.39 -10.09
CA SER A 280 -18.08 8.64 -8.84
C SER A 280 -18.23 7.39 -7.96
N ARG A 281 -18.10 6.20 -8.55
CA ARG A 281 -18.21 4.87 -7.91
C ARG A 281 -17.73 3.77 -8.85
N LEU A 282 -17.66 2.54 -8.35
CA LEU A 282 -17.72 1.35 -9.20
C LEU A 282 -19.13 1.17 -9.77
N TRP A 283 -19.20 0.80 -11.05
CA TRP A 283 -20.44 0.45 -11.73
C TRP A 283 -20.50 -1.06 -11.91
N CYS A 284 -21.49 -1.72 -11.31
CA CYS A 284 -21.54 -3.17 -11.23
C CYS A 284 -22.79 -3.73 -11.90
N GLY A 285 -22.65 -4.88 -12.55
CA GLY A 285 -23.73 -5.54 -13.26
C GLY A 285 -23.38 -6.95 -13.68
N PRO A 286 -24.36 -7.72 -14.18
CA PRO A 286 -24.12 -9.09 -14.63
C PRO A 286 -23.36 -9.12 -15.96
N ILE A 287 -22.47 -10.10 -16.10
CA ILE A 287 -21.95 -10.55 -17.39
C ILE A 287 -23.12 -11.21 -18.14
N GLN A 288 -23.45 -10.70 -19.32
CA GLN A 288 -24.57 -11.17 -20.13
C GLN A 288 -24.15 -12.19 -21.18
N ALA A 289 -22.97 -12.01 -21.78
CA ALA A 289 -22.44 -12.90 -22.79
C ALA A 289 -20.91 -12.85 -22.84
N ARG A 290 -20.31 -13.86 -23.45
CA ARG A 290 -18.88 -13.98 -23.74
C ARG A 290 -18.72 -14.36 -25.21
N ASN A 291 -17.52 -14.14 -25.76
CA ASN A 291 -17.22 -14.37 -27.17
C ASN A 291 -18.12 -13.57 -28.12
N VAL A 292 -18.44 -12.33 -27.73
CA VAL A 292 -19.25 -11.42 -28.55
C VAL A 292 -18.36 -10.77 -29.62
N THR A 293 -18.88 -10.68 -30.83
CA THR A 293 -18.28 -9.88 -31.90
C THR A 293 -19.03 -8.55 -32.04
N VAL A 294 -18.30 -7.44 -31.95
CA VAL A 294 -18.84 -6.09 -32.10
C VAL A 294 -18.26 -5.47 -33.36
N ASN A 295 -19.11 -4.82 -34.16
CA ASN A 295 -18.70 -4.12 -35.37
C ASN A 295 -18.60 -2.62 -35.08
N TYR A 296 -17.39 -2.12 -34.82
CA TYR A 296 -17.10 -0.69 -34.72
C TYR A 296 -16.96 -0.06 -36.10
N GLN A 297 -16.84 1.26 -36.17
CA GLN A 297 -16.62 1.96 -37.45
C GLN A 297 -15.25 1.62 -38.05
N GLU A 298 -14.29 1.33 -37.19
CA GLU A 298 -12.89 1.00 -37.51
C GLU A 298 -12.71 -0.46 -37.92
N GLY A 299 -13.63 -1.36 -37.50
CA GLY A 299 -13.60 -2.78 -37.82
C GLY A 299 -14.28 -3.64 -36.76
N SER A 300 -14.34 -4.95 -37.03
CA SER A 300 -14.89 -5.93 -36.09
C SER A 300 -13.87 -6.27 -35.00
N VAL A 301 -14.34 -6.38 -33.76
CA VAL A 301 -13.58 -6.92 -32.62
C VAL A 301 -14.31 -8.14 -32.08
N SER A 302 -13.63 -9.27 -31.97
CA SER A 302 -14.21 -10.56 -31.58
C SER A 302 -13.82 -10.95 -30.14
N GLY A 303 -14.42 -11.99 -29.58
CA GLY A 303 -14.00 -12.53 -28.29
C GLY A 303 -14.47 -11.74 -27.06
N LEU A 304 -15.23 -10.65 -27.23
CA LEU A 304 -15.54 -9.71 -26.15
C LEU A 304 -16.49 -10.28 -25.09
N ILE A 305 -16.35 -9.77 -23.87
CA ILE A 305 -17.32 -9.91 -22.79
C ILE A 305 -18.37 -8.81 -22.95
N GLN A 306 -19.64 -9.16 -22.88
CA GLN A 306 -20.74 -8.21 -22.81
C GLN A 306 -21.29 -8.19 -21.38
N ALA A 307 -21.43 -7.01 -20.77
CA ALA A 307 -22.03 -6.85 -19.45
C ALA A 307 -23.03 -5.69 -19.40
N ASN A 308 -24.04 -5.82 -18.55
CA ASN A 308 -25.01 -4.75 -18.28
C ASN A 308 -24.43 -3.77 -17.26
N ILE A 309 -23.52 -2.93 -17.74
CA ILE A 309 -22.83 -1.91 -16.98
C ILE A 309 -22.77 -0.68 -17.88
N CYS A 310 -23.13 0.50 -17.36
CA CYS A 310 -22.99 1.74 -18.14
C CYS A 310 -21.51 2.12 -18.25
N ALA A 311 -21.14 2.86 -19.29
CA ALA A 311 -19.83 3.52 -19.42
C ALA A 311 -19.99 4.77 -20.29
N ASP A 312 -19.08 5.73 -20.15
CA ASP A 312 -19.05 6.94 -20.97
C ASP A 312 -17.69 7.10 -21.69
N PRO A 313 -17.59 7.92 -22.75
CA PRO A 313 -16.33 8.18 -23.44
C PRO A 313 -15.20 8.56 -22.48
N GLY A 314 -14.07 7.85 -22.58
CA GLY A 314 -12.91 8.00 -21.70
C GLY A 314 -12.83 7.00 -20.53
N ASP A 315 -13.87 6.18 -20.32
CA ASP A 315 -13.77 4.96 -19.52
C ASP A 315 -13.06 3.82 -20.25
N SER A 316 -12.90 3.95 -21.58
CA SER A 316 -12.08 3.07 -22.41
C SER A 316 -10.75 2.72 -21.76
N GLY A 317 -10.39 1.45 -21.79
CA GLY A 317 -9.23 0.91 -21.11
C GLY A 317 -9.43 0.60 -19.63
N GLY A 318 -10.55 1.00 -19.02
CA GLY A 318 -10.81 0.82 -17.59
C GLY A 318 -11.05 -0.63 -17.18
N ALA A 319 -10.80 -0.92 -15.90
CA ALA A 319 -10.85 -2.26 -15.33
C ALA A 319 -12.27 -2.81 -15.24
N LEU A 320 -12.49 -4.06 -15.64
CA LEU A 320 -13.61 -4.89 -15.21
C LEU A 320 -13.09 -5.97 -14.25
N ILE A 321 -13.50 -5.92 -12.99
CA ILE A 321 -13.10 -6.85 -11.93
C ILE A 321 -14.33 -7.61 -11.41
N SER A 322 -14.19 -8.85 -10.94
CA SER A 322 -15.30 -9.56 -10.31
C SER A 322 -15.82 -8.79 -9.10
N GLU A 323 -17.14 -8.79 -8.87
CA GLU A 323 -17.71 -8.07 -7.72
C GLU A 323 -17.23 -8.68 -6.40
N THR A 324 -16.96 -9.98 -6.39
CA THR A 324 -16.37 -10.72 -5.27
C THR A 324 -15.15 -11.51 -5.73
N GLY A 325 -14.12 -11.60 -4.90
CA GLY A 325 -12.94 -12.44 -5.17
C GLY A 325 -11.80 -11.75 -5.93
N GLY A 326 -11.93 -10.47 -6.29
CA GLY A 326 -10.80 -9.67 -6.80
C GLY A 326 -10.20 -10.17 -8.11
N GLN A 327 -10.97 -10.87 -8.95
CA GLN A 327 -10.49 -11.48 -10.17
C GLN A 327 -10.60 -10.50 -11.34
N ALA A 328 -9.49 -10.17 -11.98
CA ALA A 328 -9.47 -9.38 -13.20
C ALA A 328 -10.26 -10.10 -14.31
N GLN A 329 -11.21 -9.41 -14.93
CA GLN A 329 -12.09 -9.99 -15.96
C GLN A 329 -11.80 -9.42 -17.35
N GLY A 330 -11.67 -8.10 -17.46
CA GLY A 330 -11.50 -7.48 -18.77
C GLY A 330 -11.16 -6.00 -18.76
N ILE A 331 -10.98 -5.48 -19.97
CA ILE A 331 -10.57 -4.11 -20.29
C ILE A 331 -11.72 -3.45 -21.06
N THR A 332 -12.19 -2.29 -20.61
CA THR A 332 -13.32 -1.58 -21.24
C THR A 332 -12.99 -1.21 -22.70
N SER A 333 -13.76 -1.75 -23.65
CA SER A 333 -13.57 -1.51 -25.09
C SER A 333 -14.55 -0.45 -25.61
N GLY A 334 -15.86 -0.73 -25.53
CA GLY A 334 -16.88 0.21 -26.00
C GLY A 334 -18.22 -0.01 -25.32
N THR A 335 -19.16 0.90 -25.53
CA THR A 335 -20.47 0.94 -24.86
C THR A 335 -21.57 1.43 -25.80
N SER A 336 -22.80 0.99 -25.58
CA SER A 336 -24.01 1.54 -26.22
C SER A 336 -24.91 2.31 -25.26
N GLY A 337 -24.51 2.44 -23.98
CA GLY A 337 -25.24 3.16 -22.93
C GLY A 337 -24.48 4.38 -22.41
N SER A 338 -25.05 5.06 -21.40
CA SER A 338 -24.39 6.19 -20.72
C SER A 338 -24.64 6.14 -19.23
N CYS A 339 -23.69 6.61 -18.42
CA CYS A 339 -23.88 6.67 -16.97
C CYS A 339 -24.62 7.95 -16.51
N ASN A 340 -24.86 8.91 -17.41
CA ASN A 340 -25.48 10.20 -17.08
C ASN A 340 -26.95 10.09 -16.64
N ASN A 341 -27.67 9.09 -17.15
CA ASN A 341 -29.05 8.74 -16.77
C ASN A 341 -29.11 7.73 -15.61
N GLY A 342 -27.96 7.38 -15.02
CA GLY A 342 -27.84 6.20 -14.16
C GLY A 342 -27.80 4.91 -14.97
N GLN A 343 -27.46 3.81 -14.30
CA GLN A 343 -27.40 2.50 -14.96
C GLN A 343 -28.78 1.84 -14.97
N ASP A 344 -29.22 1.38 -16.14
CA ASP A 344 -30.45 0.61 -16.33
C ASP A 344 -30.22 -0.64 -17.22
N SER A 345 -31.30 -1.33 -17.59
CA SER A 345 -31.22 -2.60 -18.34
C SER A 345 -30.85 -2.44 -19.81
N GLN A 346 -30.82 -1.22 -20.36
CA GLN A 346 -30.43 -0.92 -21.74
C GLN A 346 -28.92 -0.69 -21.88
N ASP A 347 -28.23 -0.41 -20.77
CA ASP A 347 -26.78 -0.21 -20.81
C ASP A 347 -26.06 -1.51 -21.16
N THR A 348 -25.17 -1.42 -22.15
CA THR A 348 -24.31 -2.54 -22.54
C THR A 348 -22.91 -2.02 -22.77
N THR A 349 -21.95 -2.59 -22.05
CA THR A 349 -20.52 -2.34 -22.26
C THR A 349 -19.84 -3.64 -22.65
N TYR A 350 -18.87 -3.52 -23.56
CA TYR A 350 -18.06 -4.61 -24.07
C TYR A 350 -16.63 -4.49 -23.54
N PHE A 351 -16.03 -5.63 -23.21
CA PHE A 351 -14.71 -5.70 -22.60
C PHE A 351 -13.84 -6.76 -23.27
N GLN A 352 -12.60 -6.41 -23.55
CA GLN A 352 -11.57 -7.36 -23.97
C GLN A 352 -11.21 -8.26 -22.79
N PRO A 353 -11.31 -9.60 -22.90
CA PRO A 353 -10.91 -10.52 -21.82
C PRO A 353 -9.46 -10.34 -21.40
N VAL A 354 -9.21 -10.25 -20.10
CA VAL A 354 -7.85 -10.02 -19.58
C VAL A 354 -6.93 -11.24 -19.75
N ASN A 355 -7.48 -12.46 -19.68
CA ASN A 355 -6.70 -13.70 -19.75
C ASN A 355 -5.98 -13.85 -21.09
N GLU A 356 -6.64 -13.47 -22.18
CA GLU A 356 -6.02 -13.44 -23.51
C GLU A 356 -4.80 -12.51 -23.53
N VAL A 357 -4.96 -11.29 -23.00
CA VAL A 357 -3.87 -10.29 -22.94
C VAL A 357 -2.73 -10.80 -22.06
N LEU A 358 -3.02 -11.39 -20.91
CA LEU A 358 -2.00 -11.92 -19.99
C LEU A 358 -1.20 -13.07 -20.62
N GLN A 359 -1.82 -13.94 -21.41
CA GLN A 359 -1.11 -15.00 -22.14
C GLN A 359 -0.13 -14.45 -23.18
N ILE A 360 -0.46 -13.32 -23.81
CA ILE A 360 0.42 -12.63 -24.75
C ILE A 360 1.59 -12.00 -23.99
N LEU A 361 1.28 -11.26 -22.91
CA LEU A 361 2.27 -10.56 -22.09
C LEU A 361 3.24 -11.49 -21.35
N ALA A 362 2.78 -12.68 -20.96
CA ALA A 362 3.63 -13.69 -20.32
C ALA A 362 4.82 -14.09 -21.20
N ARG A 363 4.69 -14.02 -22.54
CA ARG A 363 5.79 -14.30 -23.48
C ARG A 363 6.92 -13.28 -23.39
N ASP A 364 6.61 -12.06 -22.98
CA ASP A 364 7.55 -10.96 -22.76
C ASP A 364 7.97 -10.83 -21.30
N GLY A 365 7.71 -11.86 -20.48
CA GLY A 365 8.07 -11.90 -19.06
C GLY A 365 7.22 -10.96 -18.20
N ARG A 366 6.04 -10.55 -18.68
CA ARG A 366 5.14 -9.69 -17.92
C ARG A 366 4.03 -10.48 -17.25
N GLN A 367 3.69 -10.09 -16.03
CA GLN A 367 2.69 -10.76 -15.21
C GLN A 367 1.74 -9.74 -14.57
N LEU A 368 0.51 -10.18 -14.28
CA LEU A 368 -0.44 -9.41 -13.50
C LEU A 368 0.12 -9.12 -12.11
N VAL A 369 -0.04 -7.90 -11.63
CA VAL A 369 0.31 -7.56 -10.25
C VAL A 369 -0.88 -7.88 -9.35
N THR A 370 -0.72 -8.88 -8.48
CA THR A 370 -1.73 -9.34 -7.53
C THR A 370 -1.33 -9.06 -6.08
N GLU A 371 -2.32 -8.98 -5.19
CA GLU A 371 -2.11 -8.92 -3.74
C GLU A 371 -1.65 -10.31 -3.27
N GLY A 372 -0.35 -10.44 -3.00
CA GLY A 372 0.29 -11.74 -2.75
C GLY A 372 1.60 -11.88 -3.54
N GLY A 373 1.69 -11.25 -4.71
CA GLY A 373 2.95 -10.93 -5.40
C GLY A 373 3.19 -11.66 -6.72
N GLY A 374 3.12 -10.90 -7.82
CA GLY A 374 4.00 -11.09 -9.00
C GLY A 374 5.38 -10.44 -8.76
N PRO A 375 6.39 -10.72 -9.61
CA PRO A 375 7.81 -10.86 -9.24
C PRO A 375 8.48 -9.57 -8.77
N GLY A 376 9.18 -9.68 -7.63
CA GLY A 376 10.00 -8.61 -7.04
C GLY A 376 9.65 -8.25 -5.58
N ASN A 377 8.61 -8.87 -5.00
CA ASN A 377 8.24 -8.75 -3.59
C ASN A 377 8.54 -10.05 -2.82
N PRO A 378 8.76 -10.00 -1.49
CA PRO A 378 8.83 -11.18 -0.64
C PRO A 378 7.56 -12.04 -0.85
N GLY A 379 7.71 -13.35 -0.93
CA GLY A 379 6.66 -14.29 -1.35
C GLY A 379 5.36 -14.19 -0.53
N PRO A 380 4.22 -14.65 -1.09
CA PRO A 380 2.85 -14.47 -0.56
C PRO A 380 2.63 -14.95 0.88
N CYS A 381 3.47 -15.85 1.38
CA CYS A 381 3.42 -16.37 2.75
C CYS A 381 4.61 -15.90 3.63
N ASP A 382 5.30 -14.82 3.26
CA ASP A 382 6.52 -14.36 3.94
C ASP A 382 6.32 -13.77 5.34
N GLY A 383 5.10 -13.33 5.66
CA GLY A 383 4.74 -12.75 6.96
C GLY A 383 4.41 -13.76 8.07
N TYR A 384 4.47 -15.07 7.80
CA TYR A 384 4.09 -16.10 8.77
C TYR A 384 5.28 -16.63 9.58
N GLN A 385 5.06 -16.92 10.86
CA GLN A 385 6.03 -17.39 11.84
C GLN A 385 6.68 -18.71 11.43
N THR A 386 5.89 -19.61 10.85
CA THR A 386 6.34 -20.91 10.36
C THR A 386 6.07 -20.99 8.88
N LYS A 387 7.03 -21.51 8.12
CA LYS A 387 6.87 -21.85 6.71
C LYS A 387 7.23 -23.31 6.49
N ALA A 388 6.50 -23.96 5.60
CA ALA A 388 6.78 -25.29 5.12
C ALA A 388 6.71 -25.27 3.59
N GLU A 389 7.74 -25.83 2.96
CA GLU A 389 7.76 -26.11 1.53
C GLU A 389 7.55 -27.62 1.37
N ALA A 390 6.61 -28.01 0.52
CA ALA A 390 6.29 -29.41 0.27
C ALA A 390 5.64 -29.56 -1.11
N SER A 391 5.33 -30.80 -1.49
CA SER A 391 4.65 -31.10 -2.74
C SER A 391 3.44 -31.99 -2.51
N VAL A 392 2.46 -31.88 -3.42
CA VAL A 392 1.27 -32.70 -3.42
C VAL A 392 0.91 -33.11 -4.85
N THR A 393 0.51 -34.38 -5.01
CA THR A 393 0.07 -34.93 -6.29
C THR A 393 -1.45 -34.85 -6.40
N ALA A 394 -1.98 -34.79 -7.62
CA ALA A 394 -3.42 -34.71 -7.90
C ALA A 394 -4.20 -35.80 -7.17
N GLY A 395 -5.26 -35.40 -6.48
CA GLY A 395 -6.11 -36.26 -5.65
C GLY A 395 -5.50 -36.65 -4.29
N ALA A 396 -4.27 -36.26 -3.98
CA ALA A 396 -3.61 -36.56 -2.71
C ALA A 396 -3.72 -35.41 -1.70
N SER A 397 -3.33 -35.69 -0.45
CA SER A 397 -3.20 -34.68 0.60
C SER A 397 -1.78 -34.66 1.15
N ASN A 398 -1.29 -33.46 1.46
CA ASN A 398 -0.07 -33.23 2.23
C ASN A 398 -0.45 -32.60 3.58
N TYR A 399 0.20 -33.02 4.67
CA TYR A 399 -0.12 -32.55 6.03
C TYR A 399 1.04 -31.73 6.58
N GLN A 400 0.71 -30.55 7.13
CA GLN A 400 1.68 -29.60 7.65
C GLN A 400 1.36 -29.13 9.08
N PRO A 401 2.36 -29.03 9.97
CA PRO A 401 3.74 -29.51 9.79
C PRO A 401 3.79 -31.03 9.53
N SER A 402 4.96 -31.64 9.28
CA SER A 402 5.11 -33.10 9.12
C SER A 402 4.79 -33.93 10.39
N GLY A 403 4.10 -33.32 11.36
CA GLY A 403 3.49 -33.84 12.58
C GLY A 403 2.25 -33.00 12.90
N ASP A 404 1.86 -32.90 14.17
CA ASP A 404 0.89 -31.92 14.62
C ASP A 404 1.57 -30.81 15.43
N TYR A 405 0.83 -29.73 15.72
CA TYR A 405 1.27 -28.76 16.71
C TYR A 405 0.22 -28.61 17.80
N THR A 406 0.68 -28.51 19.04
CA THR A 406 -0.19 -28.29 20.20
C THR A 406 -0.08 -26.84 20.65
N THR A 407 -1.23 -26.20 20.88
CA THR A 407 -1.33 -24.90 21.55
C THR A 407 -1.95 -25.05 22.93
N THR A 408 -1.41 -24.32 23.91
CA THR A 408 -1.93 -24.22 25.28
C THR A 408 -2.76 -22.95 25.49
N ALA A 409 -2.83 -22.06 24.49
CA ALA A 409 -3.55 -20.80 24.54
C ALA A 409 -4.67 -20.77 23.49
N SER A 410 -5.77 -20.08 23.81
CA SER A 410 -6.77 -19.72 22.80
C SER A 410 -6.25 -18.56 21.96
N GLY A 411 -6.53 -18.56 20.66
CA GLY A 411 -6.24 -17.43 19.78
C GLY A 411 -6.32 -17.78 18.30
N ALA A 412 -5.87 -16.85 17.47
CA ALA A 412 -5.95 -16.95 16.02
C ALA A 412 -4.91 -17.94 15.46
N HIS A 413 -5.41 -18.98 14.80
CA HIS A 413 -4.67 -19.77 13.83
C HIS A 413 -4.82 -19.12 12.47
N THR A 414 -3.71 -18.69 11.86
CA THR A 414 -3.74 -18.08 10.52
C THR A 414 -2.81 -18.85 9.60
N ALA A 415 -3.22 -19.05 8.35
CA ALA A 415 -2.40 -19.71 7.34
C ALA A 415 -2.59 -19.11 5.96
N CYS A 416 -1.56 -19.28 5.13
CA CYS A 416 -1.44 -18.93 3.74
C CYS A 416 -0.88 -20.16 3.02
N LEU A 417 -1.54 -20.58 1.96
CA LEU A 417 -1.04 -21.54 0.98
C LEU A 417 -0.74 -20.76 -0.29
N ASP A 418 0.38 -21.08 -0.90
CA ASP A 418 0.85 -20.55 -2.17
C ASP A 418 1.23 -21.75 -3.04
N GLY A 419 0.49 -21.95 -4.13
CA GLY A 419 0.65 -23.10 -5.03
C GLY A 419 0.93 -22.66 -6.47
N PRO A 420 1.25 -23.58 -7.38
CA PRO A 420 1.54 -23.23 -8.77
C PRO A 420 0.30 -22.75 -9.51
N ASP A 421 0.43 -21.75 -10.39
CA ASP A 421 -0.67 -21.30 -11.24
C ASP A 421 -1.34 -22.46 -12.00
N GLY A 422 -2.67 -22.49 -12.00
CA GLY A 422 -3.48 -23.45 -12.77
C GLY A 422 -3.72 -24.80 -12.08
N VAL A 423 -3.39 -24.93 -10.79
CA VAL A 423 -3.84 -26.05 -9.94
C VAL A 423 -4.96 -25.60 -9.00
N ASP A 424 -5.68 -26.56 -8.42
CA ASP A 424 -6.76 -26.36 -7.45
C ASP A 424 -6.35 -27.05 -6.15
N PHE A 425 -5.80 -26.27 -5.22
CA PHE A 425 -5.28 -26.76 -3.96
C PHE A 425 -6.10 -26.19 -2.80
N ASP A 426 -6.83 -27.06 -2.10
CA ASP A 426 -7.59 -26.68 -0.92
C ASP A 426 -6.73 -26.68 0.35
N LEU A 427 -7.01 -25.74 1.26
CA LEU A 427 -6.41 -25.69 2.59
C LEU A 427 -7.44 -25.95 3.69
N TYR A 428 -7.17 -26.93 4.54
CA TYR A 428 -7.99 -27.25 5.72
C TYR A 428 -7.18 -27.13 7.01
N LEU A 429 -7.71 -26.45 8.02
CA LEU A 429 -7.24 -26.55 9.40
C LEU A 429 -8.02 -27.65 10.11
N GLN A 430 -7.30 -28.62 10.69
CA GLN A 430 -7.88 -29.73 11.45
C GLN A 430 -7.51 -29.63 12.93
N LYS A 431 -8.44 -30.01 13.81
CA LYS A 431 -8.23 -30.18 15.25
C LYS A 431 -8.39 -31.64 15.63
N LEU A 432 -7.54 -32.15 16.52
CA LEU A 432 -7.63 -33.50 17.05
C LEU A 432 -8.67 -33.56 18.18
N ASN A 433 -9.70 -34.40 18.01
CA ASN A 433 -10.79 -34.61 18.96
C ASN A 433 -10.94 -36.11 19.22
N GLY A 434 -10.57 -36.57 20.43
CA GLY A 434 -10.78 -37.97 20.86
C GLY A 434 -10.06 -39.02 20.01
N GLY A 435 -8.98 -38.64 19.32
CA GLY A 435 -8.22 -39.49 18.39
C GLY A 435 -8.54 -39.27 16.90
N THR A 436 -9.57 -38.47 16.59
CA THR A 436 -9.99 -38.19 15.21
C THR A 436 -9.69 -36.74 14.82
N TRP A 437 -9.20 -36.53 13.60
CA TRP A 437 -8.99 -35.21 13.03
C TRP A 437 -10.28 -34.67 12.41
N THR A 438 -10.73 -33.50 12.86
CA THR A 438 -11.91 -32.81 12.33
C THR A 438 -11.54 -31.46 11.74
N ASN A 439 -12.04 -31.13 10.55
CA ASN A 439 -11.87 -29.81 9.94
C ASN A 439 -12.58 -28.77 10.80
N VAL A 440 -11.85 -27.75 11.24
CA VAL A 440 -12.38 -26.61 12.03
C VAL A 440 -12.39 -25.31 11.25
N ALA A 441 -11.62 -25.23 10.17
CA ALA A 441 -11.70 -24.19 9.15
C ALA A 441 -11.18 -24.72 7.82
N ALA A 442 -11.61 -24.10 6.71
CA ALA A 442 -11.15 -24.44 5.38
C ALA A 442 -11.21 -23.21 4.47
N SER A 443 -10.40 -23.24 3.43
CA SER A 443 -10.46 -22.37 2.27
C SER A 443 -10.26 -23.28 1.06
N THR A 444 -11.25 -23.28 0.17
CA THR A 444 -11.42 -24.28 -0.90
C THR A 444 -11.83 -23.61 -2.20
N SER A 445 -11.16 -22.52 -2.52
CA SER A 445 -11.30 -21.85 -3.80
C SER A 445 -10.71 -22.75 -4.90
N PRO A 446 -11.12 -22.59 -6.17
CA PRO A 446 -10.50 -23.33 -7.26
C PRO A 446 -9.10 -22.80 -7.63
N ASP A 447 -8.55 -21.87 -6.85
CA ASP A 447 -7.25 -21.25 -7.07
C ASP A 447 -6.16 -22.03 -6.28
N PRO A 448 -4.87 -21.93 -6.66
CA PRO A 448 -3.81 -22.65 -5.96
C PRO A 448 -3.44 -22.05 -4.59
N ASP A 449 -3.95 -20.85 -4.32
CA ASP A 449 -3.59 -20.03 -3.17
C ASP A 449 -4.76 -19.93 -2.21
N GLU A 450 -4.51 -20.21 -0.93
CA GLU A 450 -5.56 -20.30 0.08
C GLU A 450 -5.23 -19.54 1.34
N ARG A 451 -6.24 -18.96 1.99
CA ARG A 451 -6.06 -18.27 3.27
C ARG A 451 -7.09 -18.72 4.29
N VAL A 452 -6.59 -19.13 5.45
CA VAL A 452 -7.44 -19.55 6.58
C VAL A 452 -7.14 -18.67 7.79
N SER A 453 -8.18 -18.22 8.48
CA SER A 453 -8.11 -17.59 9.80
C SER A 453 -9.17 -18.20 10.70
N TYR A 454 -8.77 -18.70 11.88
CA TYR A 454 -9.66 -19.38 12.80
C TYR A 454 -9.25 -19.14 14.26
N ASP A 455 -10.16 -18.60 15.07
CA ASP A 455 -9.95 -18.47 16.51
C ASP A 455 -10.25 -19.79 17.21
N GLY A 456 -9.18 -20.49 17.61
CA GLY A 456 -9.23 -21.81 18.24
C GLY A 456 -8.84 -21.77 19.72
N GLY A 457 -9.43 -22.65 20.52
CA GLY A 457 -8.99 -22.90 21.91
C GLY A 457 -7.81 -23.88 21.99
N PRO A 458 -7.25 -24.12 23.19
CA PRO A 458 -6.16 -25.08 23.40
C PRO A 458 -6.46 -26.45 22.77
N GLY A 459 -5.42 -27.13 22.30
CA GLY A 459 -5.52 -28.44 21.67
C GLY A 459 -4.46 -28.66 20.60
N THR A 460 -4.59 -29.79 19.91
CA THR A 460 -3.66 -30.24 18.88
C THR A 460 -4.26 -30.04 17.50
N TYR A 461 -3.50 -29.42 16.61
CA TYR A 461 -3.93 -28.93 15.30
C TYR A 461 -2.96 -29.38 14.20
N ARG A 462 -3.44 -29.45 12.96
CA ARG A 462 -2.63 -29.60 11.75
C ARG A 462 -3.33 -28.98 10.55
N TYR A 463 -2.56 -28.62 9.53
CA TYR A 463 -3.06 -28.24 8.22
C TYR A 463 -3.06 -29.44 7.27
N ARG A 464 -4.06 -29.52 6.41
CA ARG A 464 -4.14 -30.46 5.30
C ARG A 464 -4.27 -29.64 4.02
N VAL A 465 -3.28 -29.74 3.15
CA VAL A 465 -3.33 -29.25 1.77
C VAL A 465 -3.81 -30.40 0.89
N HIS A 466 -4.88 -30.21 0.13
CA HIS A 466 -5.42 -31.24 -0.75
C HIS A 466 -5.42 -30.75 -2.19
N ALA A 467 -4.76 -31.51 -3.08
CA ALA A 467 -4.79 -31.21 -4.51
C ALA A 467 -6.06 -31.78 -5.13
N TYR A 468 -7.06 -30.93 -5.31
CA TYR A 468 -8.30 -31.31 -5.97
C TYR A 468 -8.08 -31.50 -7.48
N ASN A 469 -7.30 -30.61 -8.10
CA ASN A 469 -6.85 -30.72 -9.48
C ASN A 469 -5.39 -30.23 -9.63
N GLY A 470 -4.60 -30.85 -10.50
CA GLY A 470 -3.20 -30.51 -10.70
C GLY A 470 -2.24 -31.10 -9.65
N SER A 471 -0.93 -30.92 -9.85
CA SER A 471 0.13 -31.38 -8.94
C SER A 471 1.23 -30.35 -8.91
N GLY A 472 1.96 -30.26 -7.80
CA GLY A 472 3.12 -29.38 -7.73
C GLY A 472 3.60 -29.09 -6.32
N ASP A 473 4.62 -28.24 -6.29
CA ASP A 473 5.23 -27.74 -5.06
C ASP A 473 4.42 -26.55 -4.53
N PHE A 474 4.27 -26.46 -3.22
CA PHE A 474 3.56 -25.37 -2.56
C PHE A 474 4.36 -24.85 -1.36
N THR A 475 4.11 -23.59 -1.01
CA THR A 475 4.56 -22.98 0.24
C THR A 475 3.35 -22.80 1.16
N LEU A 476 3.44 -23.33 2.38
CA LEU A 476 2.48 -23.07 3.44
C LEU A 476 3.12 -22.21 4.54
N GLY A 477 2.63 -20.99 4.73
CA GLY A 477 2.92 -20.16 5.90
C GLY A 477 1.82 -20.28 6.94
N PHE A 478 2.15 -20.43 8.23
CA PHE A 478 1.16 -20.39 9.31
C PHE A 478 1.68 -19.80 10.62
N ASN A 479 0.74 -19.22 11.40
CA ASN A 479 0.95 -18.74 12.76
C ASN A 479 0.08 -19.56 13.72
N LYS A 480 0.63 -19.86 14.88
CA LYS A 480 -0.10 -20.48 15.99
C LYS A 480 -0.33 -19.46 17.12
N PRO A 481 -1.41 -19.62 17.91
CA PRO A 481 -1.69 -18.80 19.09
C PRO A 481 -0.56 -18.81 20.13
#